data_AF-A0A969HG86-F1
#
_entry.id   AF-A0A969HG86-F1
#
_cell.length_a   1.000
_cell.length_b   1.000
_cell.length_c   1.000
_cell.angle_alpha   90.00
_cell.angle_beta   90.00
_cell.angle_gamma   90.00
#
_symmetry.space_group_name_H-M   'P 1'
#
loop_
_entity.id
_entity.type
_entity.pdbx_description
1 polymer ?
#
loop_
_entity_poly.entity_id
_entity_poly.type
_entity_poly.pdbx_seq_one_letter_code
_entity_poly.pdbx_strand_id
1 'polypeptide(L)'
;PKGLPANCPPTCAKANLSWTNLTGQNFRQADLQGANLSFANLAGADLSQAKLQNANLYSTALRGATLSGANLNGADLSWANLAQANLSGADLTGAKLDSAVLGDANLTGATMPDGTRHK
;
A
#
# COMPACT_ATOMS: atom_id res chain seq x y z
N PRO A 1 6.23 18.78 8.47
CA PRO A 1 5.92 17.74 7.46
C PRO A 1 6.98 17.73 6.35
N LYS A 2 7.77 16.66 6.22
CA LYS A 2 8.62 16.47 5.03
C LYS A 2 7.68 16.33 3.83
N GLY A 3 7.76 17.28 2.89
CA GLY A 3 7.03 17.19 1.63
C GLY A 3 7.49 16.00 0.80
N LEU A 4 6.68 15.62 -0.17
CA LEU A 4 7.05 14.61 -1.17
C LEU A 4 8.39 14.99 -1.83
N PRO A 5 9.33 14.04 -2.00
CA PRO A 5 10.55 14.30 -2.74
C PRO A 5 10.20 14.74 -4.17
N ALA A 6 10.98 15.68 -4.71
CA ALA A 6 10.69 16.38 -5.97
C ALA A 6 10.48 15.45 -7.19
N ASN A 7 10.92 14.19 -7.12
CA ASN A 7 10.86 13.23 -8.21
C ASN A 7 9.73 12.17 -8.06
N CYS A 8 8.86 12.29 -7.05
CA CYS A 8 7.94 11.21 -6.69
C CYS A 8 6.83 10.88 -7.73
N PRO A 9 6.43 11.75 -8.68
CA PRO A 9 5.69 11.27 -9.85
C PRO A 9 6.65 11.17 -11.04
N PRO A 10 6.95 9.99 -11.64
CA PRO A 10 6.30 8.67 -11.58
C PRO A 10 7.05 7.58 -10.77
N THR A 11 8.17 7.90 -10.11
CA THR A 11 8.95 6.90 -9.36
C THR A 11 9.44 7.42 -8.01
N CYS A 12 9.10 6.66 -6.97
CA CYS A 12 9.61 6.76 -5.62
C CYS A 12 10.26 5.42 -5.20
N ALA A 13 10.73 4.62 -6.16
CA ALA A 13 11.30 3.31 -5.86
C ALA A 13 12.46 3.46 -4.86
N LYS A 14 12.44 2.65 -3.80
CA LYS A 14 13.41 2.68 -2.68
C LYS A 14 13.48 4.01 -1.93
N ALA A 15 12.57 4.96 -2.17
CA ALA A 15 12.55 6.23 -1.47
C ALA A 15 12.22 6.02 0.01
N ASN A 16 12.80 6.86 0.88
CA ASN A 16 12.40 6.92 2.27
C ASN A 16 11.29 7.95 2.46
N LEU A 17 10.07 7.45 2.62
CA LEU A 17 8.84 8.18 2.87
C LEU A 17 8.26 7.83 4.26
N SER A 18 9.06 7.23 5.14
CA SER A 18 8.62 6.90 6.50
C SER A 18 8.21 8.17 7.27
N TRP A 19 7.19 8.05 8.11
CA TRP A 19 6.64 9.16 8.91
C TRP A 19 6.11 10.36 8.11
N THR A 20 5.93 10.23 6.79
CA THR A 20 5.40 11.32 5.96
C THR A 20 3.87 11.38 6.01
N ASN A 21 3.32 12.57 5.81
CA ASN A 21 1.89 12.76 5.59
C ASN A 21 1.63 12.81 4.08
N LEU A 22 0.98 11.78 3.57
CA LEU A 22 0.63 11.57 2.16
C LEU A 22 -0.89 11.35 2.01
N THR A 23 -1.68 11.86 2.95
CA THR A 23 -3.14 11.75 2.95
C THR A 23 -3.72 12.24 1.63
N GLY A 24 -4.58 11.44 1.00
CA GLY A 24 -5.28 11.80 -0.23
C GLY A 24 -4.40 11.99 -1.47
N GLN A 25 -3.10 11.67 -1.41
CA GLN A 25 -2.20 11.86 -2.54
C GLN A 25 -2.49 10.85 -3.67
N ASN A 26 -2.19 11.28 -4.89
CA ASN A 26 -2.30 10.45 -6.08
C ASN A 26 -0.94 9.78 -6.40
N PHE A 27 -0.90 8.46 -6.21
CA PHE A 27 0.18 7.54 -6.56
C PHE A 27 -0.29 6.47 -7.55
N ARG A 28 -1.37 6.74 -8.30
CA ARG A 28 -1.87 5.83 -9.31
C ARG A 28 -0.73 5.45 -10.27
N GLN A 29 -0.52 4.15 -10.45
CA GLN A 29 0.54 3.57 -11.29
C GLN A 29 1.98 3.96 -10.90
N ALA A 30 2.18 4.60 -9.74
CA ALA A 30 3.51 5.00 -9.29
C ALA A 30 4.40 3.78 -9.04
N ASP A 31 5.70 3.96 -9.31
CA ASP A 31 6.70 3.00 -8.90
C ASP A 31 7.17 3.27 -7.47
N LEU A 32 6.69 2.47 -6.52
CA LEU A 32 7.03 2.50 -5.09
C LEU A 32 7.76 1.21 -4.68
N GLN A 33 8.38 0.50 -5.63
CA GLN A 33 9.04 -0.77 -5.36
C GLN A 33 10.13 -0.58 -4.30
N GLY A 34 10.06 -1.37 -3.23
CA GLY A 34 11.00 -1.30 -2.10
C GLY A 34 11.01 0.03 -1.35
N ALA A 35 10.04 0.92 -1.58
CA ALA A 35 9.95 2.17 -0.84
C ALA A 35 9.70 1.91 0.64
N ASN A 36 10.27 2.76 1.49
CA ASN A 36 9.97 2.76 2.91
C ASN A 36 8.83 3.74 3.21
N LEU A 37 7.64 3.22 3.46
CA LEU A 37 6.42 3.95 3.83
C LEU A 37 6.00 3.67 5.28
N SER A 38 6.88 3.06 6.09
CA SER A 38 6.54 2.69 7.46
C SER A 38 6.11 3.92 8.27
N PHE A 39 5.05 3.78 9.07
CA PHE A 39 4.47 4.87 9.87
C PHE A 39 3.97 6.09 9.07
N ALA A 40 3.93 6.01 7.73
CA ALA A 40 3.36 7.08 6.92
C ALA A 40 1.84 7.12 7.07
N ASN A 41 1.25 8.29 6.79
CA ASN A 41 -0.19 8.44 6.65
C ASN A 41 -0.57 8.53 5.17
N LEU A 42 -1.19 7.48 4.64
CA LEU A 42 -1.72 7.33 3.28
C LEU A 42 -3.25 7.22 3.30
N ALA A 43 -3.92 7.71 4.35
CA ALA A 43 -5.38 7.65 4.42
C ALA A 43 -6.00 8.32 3.18
N GLY A 44 -6.93 7.61 2.53
CA GLY A 44 -7.59 8.06 1.30
C GLY A 44 -6.69 8.26 0.07
N ALA A 45 -5.42 7.86 0.10
CA ALA A 45 -4.54 7.96 -1.05
C ALA A 45 -4.99 7.03 -2.20
N ASP A 46 -4.75 7.45 -3.44
CA ASP A 46 -4.95 6.61 -4.63
C ASP A 46 -3.62 5.93 -4.99
N LEU A 47 -3.52 4.63 -4.71
CA LEU A 47 -2.42 3.73 -5.05
C LEU A 47 -2.88 2.70 -6.11
N SER A 48 -3.94 3.00 -6.87
CA SER A 48 -4.46 2.07 -7.87
C SER A 48 -3.36 1.71 -8.88
N GLN A 49 -3.19 0.40 -9.10
CA GLN A 49 -2.16 -0.15 -10.00
C GLN A 49 -0.70 0.23 -9.63
N ALA A 50 -0.44 0.73 -8.43
CA ALA A 50 0.92 1.05 -7.99
C ALA A 50 1.79 -0.21 -7.87
N LYS A 51 3.09 -0.04 -8.12
CA LYS A 51 4.11 -1.08 -7.90
C LYS A 51 4.66 -0.93 -6.49
N LEU A 52 4.25 -1.81 -5.58
CA LEU A 52 4.61 -1.80 -4.16
C LEU A 52 5.38 -3.08 -3.77
N GLN A 53 5.98 -3.78 -4.72
CA GLN A 53 6.69 -5.03 -4.44
C GLN A 53 7.80 -4.78 -3.42
N ASN A 54 7.84 -5.61 -2.39
CA ASN A 54 8.80 -5.51 -1.28
C ASN A 54 8.81 -4.14 -0.57
N ALA A 55 7.76 -3.32 -0.71
CA ALA A 55 7.66 -2.06 0.01
C ALA A 55 7.46 -2.32 1.51
N ASN A 56 8.01 -1.45 2.35
CA ASN A 56 7.77 -1.47 3.78
C ASN A 56 6.58 -0.55 4.11
N LEU A 57 5.42 -1.13 4.41
CA LEU A 57 4.19 -0.47 4.83
C LEU A 57 3.87 -0.79 6.31
N TYR A 58 4.90 -1.10 7.10
CA TYR A 58 4.77 -1.43 8.52
C TYR A 58 4.11 -0.27 9.28
N SER A 59 3.04 -0.58 10.03
CA SER A 59 2.29 0.40 10.82
C SER A 59 1.82 1.63 10.03
N THR A 60 1.59 1.50 8.72
CA THR A 60 1.13 2.59 7.85
C THR A 60 -0.39 2.77 7.96
N ALA A 61 -0.86 4.02 7.98
CA ALA A 61 -2.29 4.32 7.95
C ALA A 61 -2.79 4.36 6.49
N LEU A 62 -3.60 3.38 6.10
CA LEU A 62 -4.15 3.21 4.75
C LEU A 62 -5.69 3.23 4.76
N ARG A 63 -6.31 3.76 5.82
CA ARG A 63 -7.77 3.78 5.96
C ARG A 63 -8.40 4.45 4.74
N GLY A 64 -9.32 3.76 4.08
CA GLY A 64 -10.02 4.26 2.89
C GLY A 64 -9.15 4.47 1.66
N ALA A 65 -7.90 4.00 1.64
CA ALA A 65 -7.03 4.11 0.48
C ALA A 65 -7.52 3.22 -0.68
N THR A 66 -7.26 3.63 -1.91
CA THR A 66 -7.54 2.81 -3.11
C THR A 66 -6.28 2.11 -3.54
N LEU A 67 -6.22 0.78 -3.41
CA LEU A 67 -5.11 -0.10 -3.82
C LEU A 67 -5.55 -1.09 -4.91
N SER A 68 -6.61 -0.78 -5.66
CA SER A 68 -7.16 -1.70 -6.65
C SER A 68 -6.12 -2.03 -7.73
N GLY A 69 -5.91 -3.33 -7.95
CA GLY A 69 -4.90 -3.84 -8.88
C GLY A 69 -3.45 -3.50 -8.52
N ALA A 70 -3.16 -3.00 -7.31
CA ALA A 70 -1.80 -2.74 -6.88
C ALA A 70 -1.01 -4.05 -6.73
N ASN A 71 0.29 -4.01 -7.01
CA ASN A 71 1.17 -5.15 -6.79
C ASN A 71 1.92 -4.98 -5.45
N LEU A 72 1.47 -5.69 -4.43
CA LEU A 72 1.99 -5.72 -3.07
C LEU A 72 2.79 -7.01 -2.79
N ASN A 73 3.27 -7.69 -3.84
CA ASN A 73 4.03 -8.93 -3.70
C ASN A 73 5.23 -8.73 -2.75
N GLY A 74 5.28 -9.53 -1.68
CA GLY A 74 6.33 -9.45 -0.65
C GLY A 74 6.34 -8.18 0.20
N ALA A 75 5.32 -7.32 0.11
CA ALA A 75 5.24 -6.11 0.93
C ALA A 75 5.03 -6.44 2.41
N ASP A 76 5.58 -5.61 3.29
CA ASP A 76 5.35 -5.70 4.73
C ASP A 76 4.20 -4.78 5.12
N LEU A 77 3.00 -5.33 5.33
CA LEU A 77 1.81 -4.62 5.79
C LEU A 77 1.51 -4.91 7.27
N SER A 78 2.46 -5.47 8.02
CA SER A 78 2.23 -5.79 9.43
C SER A 78 1.87 -4.52 10.20
N TRP A 79 0.84 -4.62 11.05
CA TRP A 79 0.24 -3.50 11.80
C TRP A 79 -0.36 -2.36 10.95
N ALA A 80 -0.47 -2.51 9.62
CA ALA A 80 -1.09 -1.50 8.78
C ALA A 80 -2.60 -1.41 9.05
N ASN A 81 -3.15 -0.20 8.99
CA ASN A 81 -4.59 0.02 9.05
C ASN A 81 -5.17 0.15 7.64
N LEU A 82 -5.72 -0.94 7.11
CA LEU A 82 -6.38 -1.03 5.81
C LEU A 82 -7.91 -0.96 5.92
N ALA A 83 -8.46 -0.48 7.04
CA ALA A 83 -9.90 -0.41 7.21
C ALA A 83 -10.55 0.41 6.06
N GLN A 84 -11.62 -0.10 5.48
CA GLN A 84 -12.34 0.53 4.35
C GLN A 84 -11.50 0.70 3.06
N ALA A 85 -10.30 0.12 2.99
CA ALA A 85 -9.46 0.21 1.80
C ALA A 85 -10.00 -0.67 0.66
N ASN A 86 -9.80 -0.22 -0.58
CA ASN A 86 -10.14 -1.01 -1.76
C ASN A 86 -8.90 -1.75 -2.29
N LEU A 87 -8.79 -3.05 -1.99
CA LEU A 87 -7.72 -3.95 -2.45
C LEU A 87 -8.18 -4.86 -3.60
N SER A 88 -9.29 -4.51 -4.27
CA SER A 88 -9.85 -5.39 -5.31
C SER A 88 -8.84 -5.67 -6.42
N GLY A 89 -8.65 -6.95 -6.73
CA GLY A 89 -7.67 -7.42 -7.72
C GLY A 89 -6.20 -7.15 -7.37
N ALA A 90 -5.87 -6.71 -6.16
CA ALA A 90 -4.48 -6.52 -5.75
C ALA A 90 -3.73 -7.86 -5.62
N ASP A 91 -2.42 -7.85 -5.85
CA ASP A 91 -1.55 -9.02 -5.62
C ASP A 91 -0.84 -8.87 -4.27
N LEU A 92 -1.29 -9.62 -3.26
CA LEU A 92 -0.69 -9.69 -1.92
C LEU A 92 0.18 -10.93 -1.74
N THR A 93 0.56 -11.64 -2.81
CA THR A 93 1.35 -12.89 -2.70
C THR A 93 2.61 -12.66 -1.87
N GLY A 94 2.81 -13.44 -0.81
CA GLY A 94 3.93 -13.30 0.13
C GLY A 94 3.94 -12.03 0.99
N ALA A 95 2.90 -11.19 0.92
CA ALA A 95 2.80 -10.02 1.79
C ALA A 95 2.57 -10.42 3.24
N LYS A 96 3.17 -9.68 4.18
CA LYS A 96 2.96 -9.89 5.62
C LYS A 96 1.76 -9.08 6.08
N LEU A 97 0.80 -9.73 6.74
CA LEU A 97 -0.42 -9.10 7.25
C LEU A 97 -0.57 -9.26 8.78
N ASP A 98 0.51 -9.57 9.49
CA ASP A 98 0.48 -9.75 10.95
C ASP A 98 -0.10 -8.52 11.64
N SER A 99 -1.19 -8.71 12.39
CA SER A 99 -1.93 -7.62 13.06
C SER A 99 -2.46 -6.51 12.16
N ALA A 100 -2.53 -6.71 10.83
CA ALA A 100 -3.14 -5.74 9.93
C ALA A 100 -4.66 -5.64 10.17
N VAL A 101 -5.20 -4.43 10.12
CA VAL A 101 -6.64 -4.18 10.30
C VAL A 101 -7.32 -4.09 8.93
N LEU A 102 -8.21 -5.05 8.63
CA LEU A 102 -8.90 -5.17 7.34
C LEU A 102 -10.42 -4.90 7.43
N GLY A 103 -10.90 -4.27 8.51
CA GLY A 103 -12.33 -4.02 8.70
C GLY A 103 -12.96 -3.28 7.51
N ASP A 104 -13.99 -3.88 6.90
CA ASP A 104 -14.67 -3.39 5.69
C ASP A 104 -13.76 -3.20 4.45
N ALA A 105 -12.57 -3.80 4.44
CA ALA A 105 -11.69 -3.76 3.26
C ALA A 105 -12.29 -4.60 2.12
N ASN A 106 -12.28 -4.07 0.90
CA ASN A 106 -12.70 -4.81 -0.29
C ASN A 106 -11.53 -5.64 -0.83
N LEU A 107 -11.55 -6.95 -0.60
CA LEU A 107 -10.56 -7.91 -1.10
C LEU A 107 -11.00 -8.66 -2.36
N THR A 108 -12.12 -8.28 -2.97
CA THR A 108 -12.71 -9.02 -4.11
C THR A 108 -11.68 -9.24 -5.21
N GLY A 109 -11.41 -10.50 -5.53
CA GLY A 109 -10.48 -10.89 -6.59
C GLY A 109 -9.00 -10.65 -6.32
N ALA A 110 -8.63 -10.19 -5.11
CA ALA A 110 -7.23 -10.07 -4.70
C ALA A 110 -6.57 -11.46 -4.63
N THR A 111 -5.28 -11.53 -4.91
CA THR A 111 -4.46 -12.73 -4.63
C THR A 111 -3.90 -12.58 -3.21
N MET A 112 -4.22 -13.51 -2.32
CA MET A 112 -3.88 -13.48 -0.89
C MET A 112 -2.41 -13.89 -0.65
N PRO A 113 -1.86 -13.69 0.56
CA PRO A 113 -0.46 -14.03 0.85
C PRO A 113 -0.04 -15.46 0.53
N ASP A 114 -0.96 -16.42 0.62
CA ASP A 114 -0.73 -17.83 0.29
C ASP A 114 -0.85 -18.15 -1.22
N GLY A 115 -1.09 -17.14 -2.05
CA GLY A 115 -1.28 -17.26 -3.50
C GLY A 115 -2.70 -17.62 -3.93
N THR A 116 -3.65 -17.80 -3.00
CA THR A 116 -5.04 -18.09 -3.35
C THR A 116 -5.81 -16.83 -3.74
N ARG A 117 -6.79 -16.93 -4.64
CA ARG A 117 -7.63 -15.78 -5.02
C ARG A 117 -8.81 -15.63 -4.05
N HIS A 118 -8.94 -14.46 -3.44
CA HIS A 118 -10.09 -14.09 -2.64
C HIS A 118 -11.32 -13.90 -3.54
N LYS A 119 -12.42 -14.54 -3.15
CA LYS A 119 -13.67 -14.49 -3.90
C LYS A 119 -14.37 -13.14 -3.77
#